data_AF-A0A7U9KSY5-F1
#
_entry.id   AF-A0A7U9KSY5-F1
#
_cell.length_a   1.000
_cell.length_b   1.000
_cell.length_c   1.000
_cell.angle_alpha   90.00
_cell.angle_beta   90.00
_cell.angle_gamma   90.00
#
_symmetry.space_group_name_H-M   'P 1'
#
loop_
_entity.id
_entity.type
_entity.pdbx_description
1 polymer ?
#
loop_
_entity_poly.entity_id
_entity_poly.type
_entity_poly.pdbx_seq_one_letter_code
_entity_poly.pdbx_strand_id
1 'polypeptide(L)'
;MLVTDYSSVMFDYALLDRPMVFFTYDYEAYVHEQRGTYFDLREHAPGPLVETEEAFFAALQGLGAGGPEYAAARKRFVAHFGEYERGDAARTLVEQFFSHWSR
;
A
#
# COMPACT_ATOMS: atom_id res chain seq x y z
N MET A 1 8.93 6.17 -5.84
CA MET A 1 8.48 6.28 -4.45
C MET A 1 7.08 6.85 -4.45
N LEU A 2 6.25 6.45 -3.49
CA LEU A 2 4.92 7.00 -3.24
C LEU A 2 4.92 7.68 -1.86
N VAL A 3 4.25 8.82 -1.75
CA VAL A 3 3.86 9.43 -0.47
C VAL A 3 2.35 9.34 -0.40
N THR A 4 1.81 8.81 0.69
CA THR A 4 0.38 8.67 0.90
C THR A 4 0.07 8.72 2.40
N ASP A 5 -1.20 8.60 2.76
CA ASP A 5 -1.71 8.63 4.13
C ASP A 5 -2.49 7.32 4.40
N TYR A 6 -3.78 7.31 4.06
CA TYR A 6 -4.74 6.22 4.24
C TYR A 6 -5.35 5.76 2.92
N SER A 7 -4.82 6.24 1.78
CA SER A 7 -5.34 5.90 0.46
C SER A 7 -5.10 4.42 0.11
N SER A 8 -6.13 3.78 -0.46
CA SER A 8 -6.06 2.41 -0.96
C SER A 8 -5.02 2.22 -2.07
N VAL A 9 -4.50 3.30 -2.67
CA VAL A 9 -3.43 3.23 -3.68
C VAL A 9 -2.16 2.53 -3.17
N MET A 10 -1.99 2.44 -1.84
CA MET A 10 -0.91 1.65 -1.22
C MET A 10 -0.93 0.17 -1.66
N PHE A 11 -2.12 -0.41 -1.86
CA PHE A 11 -2.28 -1.80 -2.31
C PHE A 11 -1.76 -1.99 -3.73
N ASP A 12 -2.18 -1.12 -4.64
CA ASP A 12 -1.74 -1.16 -6.04
C ASP A 12 -0.25 -0.88 -6.17
N TYR A 13 0.25 0.13 -5.45
CA TYR A 13 1.64 0.56 -5.55
C TYR A 13 2.63 -0.46 -4.96
N ALA A 14 2.20 -1.23 -3.95
CA ALA A 14 3.03 -2.25 -3.31
C ALA A 14 3.52 -3.32 -4.29
N LEU A 15 2.73 -3.61 -5.35
CA LEU A 15 3.09 -4.56 -6.40
C LEU A 15 4.38 -4.18 -7.15
N LEU A 16 4.76 -2.90 -7.14
CA LEU A 16 5.98 -2.42 -7.79
C LEU A 16 7.26 -2.71 -6.98
N ASP A 17 7.14 -3.15 -5.71
CA ASP A 17 8.25 -3.27 -4.76
C ASP A 17 9.09 -1.98 -4.64
N ARG A 18 8.42 -0.83 -4.60
CA ARG A 18 9.04 0.49 -4.52
C ARG A 18 8.81 1.16 -3.15
N PRO A 19 9.72 2.05 -2.70
CA PRO A 19 9.55 2.78 -1.44
C PRO A 19 8.23 3.54 -1.33
N MET A 20 7.66 3.53 -0.13
CA MET A 20 6.45 4.25 0.28
C MET A 20 6.71 5.01 1.58
N VAL A 21 6.11 6.18 1.76
CA VAL A 21 6.07 6.93 3.03
C VAL A 21 4.62 7.23 3.37
N PHE A 22 4.24 6.96 4.62
CA PHE A 22 2.91 7.21 5.14
C PHE A 22 2.93 8.44 6.04
N PHE A 23 2.38 9.56 5.58
CA PHE A 23 2.27 10.78 6.39
C PHE A 23 0.91 10.81 7.10
N THR A 24 0.89 10.27 8.32
CA THR A 24 -0.32 9.99 9.10
C THR A 24 -0.43 10.94 10.29
N TYR A 25 -0.38 12.25 10.04
CA TYR A 25 -0.36 13.31 11.07
C TYR A 25 -1.59 13.33 12.00
N ASP A 26 -2.67 12.69 11.59
CA ASP A 26 -3.97 12.64 12.29
C ASP A 26 -4.43 11.20 12.58
N TYR A 27 -3.51 10.23 12.72
CA TYR A 27 -3.82 8.80 12.82
C TYR A 27 -4.92 8.47 13.84
N GLU A 28 -4.77 8.96 15.08
CA GLU A 28 -5.72 8.70 16.16
C GLU A 28 -7.12 9.24 15.82
N ALA A 29 -7.20 10.47 15.30
CA ALA A 29 -8.47 11.07 14.90
C ALA A 29 -9.08 10.32 13.70
N TYR A 30 -8.27 9.91 12.73
CA TYR A 30 -8.74 9.17 11.56
C TYR A 30 -9.34 7.81 11.94
N VAL A 31 -8.63 7.04 12.77
CA VAL A 31 -9.01 5.67 13.17
C VAL A 31 -10.16 5.68 14.17
N HIS A 32 -10.15 6.56 15.17
CA HIS A 32 -11.10 6.49 16.28
C HIS A 32 -12.31 7.40 16.14
N GLU A 33 -12.20 8.51 15.41
CA GLU A 33 -13.22 9.57 15.41
C GLU A 33 -13.92 9.76 14.07
N GLN A 34 -13.28 9.35 12.96
CA GLN A 34 -13.77 9.68 11.62
C GLN A 34 -14.28 8.47 10.83
N ARG A 35 -13.37 7.63 10.33
CA ARG A 35 -13.68 6.60 9.32
C ARG A 35 -13.49 5.18 9.83
N GLY A 36 -12.58 4.99 10.79
CA GLY A 36 -12.09 3.66 11.13
C GLY A 36 -11.26 3.05 10.00
N THR A 37 -10.65 1.91 10.30
CA THR A 37 -9.85 1.15 9.33
C THR A 37 -10.24 -0.33 9.39
N TYR A 38 -10.07 -1.03 8.27
CA TYR A 38 -10.30 -2.48 8.21
C TYR A 38 -9.16 -3.29 8.87
N PHE A 39 -8.00 -2.67 9.05
CA PHE A 39 -6.80 -3.26 9.64
C PHE A 39 -5.97 -2.17 10.32
N ASP A 40 -5.05 -2.56 11.21
CA ASP A 40 -4.10 -1.62 11.81
C ASP A 40 -2.98 -1.31 10.82
N LEU A 41 -2.97 -0.09 10.28
CA LEU A 41 -1.93 0.32 9.34
C LEU A 41 -0.55 0.33 10.02
N ARG A 42 -0.45 0.59 11.33
CA ARG A 42 0.83 0.55 12.07
C ARG A 42 1.45 -0.84 12.10
N GLU A 43 0.64 -1.89 12.10
CA GLU A 43 1.11 -3.28 12.06
C GLU A 43 1.58 -3.68 10.66
N HIS A 44 0.88 -3.21 9.63
CA HIS A 44 1.03 -3.74 8.29
C HIS A 44 1.83 -2.89 7.32
N ALA A 45 2.10 -1.62 7.64
CA ALA A 45 2.58 -0.66 6.64
C ALA A 45 3.85 -1.12 5.89
N PRO A 46 3.87 -1.01 4.55
CA PRO A 46 5.02 -1.35 3.72
C PRO A 46 6.10 -0.25 3.68
N GLY A 47 6.09 0.68 4.64
CA GLY A 47 6.96 1.85 4.73
C GLY A 47 6.81 2.57 6.08
N PRO A 48 7.64 3.58 6.38
CA PRO A 48 7.54 4.32 7.62
C PRO A 48 6.22 5.10 7.72
N LEU A 49 5.66 5.11 8.92
CA LEU A 49 4.60 6.01 9.34
C LEU A 49 5.24 7.19 10.06
N VAL A 50 4.92 8.39 9.60
CA VAL A 50 5.47 9.64 10.13
C VAL A 50 4.34 10.61 10.38
N GLU A 51 4.38 11.27 11.53
CA GLU A 51 3.29 12.15 11.99
C GLU A 51 3.67 13.63 11.97
N THR A 52 4.96 13.95 11.80
CA THR A 52 5.46 15.34 11.75
C THR A 52 6.21 15.63 10.46
N GLU A 53 6.28 16.91 10.08
CA GLU A 53 7.01 17.36 8.89
C GLU A 53 8.50 17.02 8.99
N GLU A 54 9.11 17.17 10.17
CA GLU A 54 10.53 16.85 10.39
C GLU A 54 10.80 15.37 10.15
N ALA A 55 9.96 14.49 10.70
CA ALA A 55 10.05 13.04 10.49
C ALA A 55 9.81 12.68 9.02
N PHE A 56 8.88 13.37 8.35
CA PHE A 56 8.61 13.21 6.93
C PHE A 56 9.83 13.55 6.06
N PHE A 57 10.45 14.71 6.25
CA PHE A 57 11.65 15.08 5.50
C PHE A 57 12.83 14.14 5.82
N ALA A 58 12.99 13.70 7.07
CA ALA A 58 14.00 12.71 7.44
C ALA A 58 13.78 11.37 6.72
N ALA A 59 12.53 10.88 6.66
CA ALA A 59 12.18 9.65 5.93
C ALA A 59 12.47 9.78 4.43
N LEU A 60 12.14 10.92 3.81
CA LEU A 60 12.43 11.16 2.39
C LEU A 60 13.94 11.15 2.09
N GLN A 61 14.76 11.74 2.96
CA GLN A 61 16.21 11.72 2.79
C GLN A 61 16.79 10.31 2.94
N GLY A 62 16.29 9.53 3.91
CA GLY A 62 16.72 8.14 4.12
C GLY A 62 16.32 7.19 2.98
N LEU A 63 15.16 7.44 2.34
CA LEU A 63 14.61 6.58 1.29
C LEU A 63 15.09 6.91 -0.13
N GLY A 64 15.79 8.04 -0.32
CA GLY A 64 16.30 8.51 -1.61
C GLY A 64 17.21 7.51 -2.37
N ALA A 65 17.69 6.45 -1.70
CA ALA A 65 18.49 5.38 -2.28
C ALA A 65 17.81 4.00 -2.35
N GLY A 66 16.51 3.89 -2.02
CA GLY A 66 15.81 2.60 -2.01
C GLY A 66 16.18 1.70 -0.83
N GLY A 67 16.42 2.30 0.34
CA GLY A 67 16.92 1.65 1.55
C GLY A 67 16.26 0.28 1.83
N PRO A 68 17.06 -0.77 2.10
CA PRO A 68 16.57 -2.15 2.25
C PRO A 68 15.66 -2.35 3.47
N GLU A 69 15.62 -1.38 4.38
CA GLU A 69 14.94 -1.43 5.68
C GLU A 69 13.48 -1.91 5.57
N TYR A 70 12.74 -1.44 4.56
CA TYR A 70 11.33 -1.79 4.38
C TYR A 70 11.08 -2.86 3.30
N ALA A 71 12.13 -3.44 2.69
CA ALA A 71 11.94 -4.44 1.64
C ALA A 71 11.18 -5.68 2.13
N ALA A 72 11.47 -6.14 3.35
CA ALA A 72 10.74 -7.25 3.96
C ALA A 72 9.28 -6.88 4.29
N ALA A 73 9.03 -5.65 4.73
CA ALA A 73 7.68 -5.16 4.99
C ALA A 73 6.84 -5.10 3.70
N ARG A 74 7.40 -4.57 2.60
CA ARG A 74 6.75 -4.57 1.28
C ARG A 74 6.38 -5.97 0.82
N LYS A 75 7.29 -6.93 0.95
CA LYS A 75 7.02 -8.34 0.61
C LYS A 75 5.91 -8.96 1.46
N ARG A 76 5.90 -8.72 2.77
CA ARG A 76 4.82 -9.18 3.66
C ARG A 76 3.48 -8.55 3.30
N PHE A 77 3.47 -7.26 3.00
CA PHE A 77 2.27 -6.54 2.61
C PHE A 77 1.67 -7.10 1.31
N VAL A 78 2.49 -7.31 0.28
CA VAL A 78 2.03 -7.93 -0.99
C VAL A 78 1.57 -9.37 -0.76
N ALA A 79 2.29 -10.15 0.05
CA ALA A 79 1.87 -11.52 0.36
C ALA A 79 0.53 -11.59 1.10
N HIS A 80 0.20 -10.57 1.90
CA HIS A 80 -1.05 -10.54 2.66
C HIS A 80 -2.23 -9.92 1.87
N PHE A 81 -2.01 -8.79 1.20
CA PHE A 81 -3.08 -8.03 0.54
C PHE A 81 -3.12 -8.19 -0.99
N GLY A 82 -2.03 -8.66 -1.60
CA GLY A 82 -1.90 -8.85 -3.05
C GLY A 82 -1.97 -10.31 -3.48
N GLU A 83 -2.45 -11.22 -2.64
CA GLU A 83 -2.36 -12.68 -2.85
C GLU A 83 -3.03 -13.18 -4.15
N TYR A 84 -4.02 -12.43 -4.67
CA TYR A 84 -4.75 -12.79 -5.90
C TYR A 84 -4.21 -12.12 -7.16
N GLU A 85 -3.26 -11.18 -7.04
CA GLU A 85 -2.73 -10.48 -8.19
C GLU A 85 -1.80 -11.38 -9.01
N ARG A 86 -2.15 -11.59 -10.28
CA ARG A 86 -1.42 -12.48 -11.20
C ARG A 86 -1.07 -11.81 -12.54
N GLY A 87 -1.47 -10.56 -12.73
CA GLY A 87 -1.33 -9.82 -13.98
C GLY A 87 -2.33 -10.23 -15.06
N ASP A 88 -3.34 -11.04 -14.73
CA ASP A 88 -4.26 -11.63 -15.72
C ASP A 88 -5.75 -11.49 -15.40
N ALA A 89 -6.12 -10.62 -14.47
CA ALA A 89 -7.51 -10.42 -14.05
C ALA A 89 -8.42 -10.06 -15.24
N ALA A 90 -8.00 -9.10 -16.06
CA ALA A 90 -8.76 -8.66 -17.24
C ALA A 90 -8.94 -9.80 -18.27
N ARG A 91 -7.87 -10.53 -18.58
CA ARG A 91 -7.92 -11.71 -19.47
C ARG A 91 -8.91 -12.75 -18.94
N THR A 92 -8.79 -13.09 -17.66
CA THR A 92 -9.64 -14.09 -16.99
C THR A 92 -11.12 -13.71 -17.09
N LEU A 93 -11.46 -12.44 -16.83
CA LEU A 93 -12.85 -11.97 -16.92
C LEU A 93 -13.39 -12.01 -18.36
N VAL A 94 -12.59 -11.60 -19.34
CA VAL A 94 -12.97 -11.66 -20.76
C VAL A 94 -13.23 -13.11 -21.17
N GLU A 95 -12.33 -14.03 -20.84
CA GLU A 95 -12.48 -15.47 -21.15
C GLU A 95 -13.74 -16.05 -20.49
N GLN A 96 -13.98 -15.76 -19.21
CA GLN A 96 -15.18 -16.22 -18.51
C GLN A 96 -16.47 -15.69 -19.13
N PHE A 97 -16.55 -14.38 -19.38
CA PHE A 97 -17.76 -13.76 -19.92
C PHE A 97 -18.11 -14.29 -21.31
N PHE A 98 -17.14 -14.38 -22.21
CA PHE A 98 -17.39 -14.80 -23.58
C PHE A 98 -17.47 -16.33 -23.76
N SER A 99 -17.00 -17.14 -22.80
CA SER A 99 -17.12 -18.61 -22.87
C SER A 99 -18.57 -19.13 -22.86
N HIS A 100 -19.49 -18.38 -22.25
CA HIS A 100 -20.91 -18.70 -22.16
C HIS A 100 -21.80 -17.74 -22.96
N TRP A 101 -21.20 -16.81 -23.70
CA TRP A 101 -21.93 -15.83 -24.48
C TRP A 101 -22.41 -16.45 -25.80
N SER A 102 -23.69 -16.81 -25.86
CA SER A 102 -24.41 -17.04 -27.12
C SER A 102 -25.26 -15.82 -27.46
N ARG A 103 -25.23 -15.39 -28.73
CA ARG A 103 -26.09 -14.32 -29.24
C ARG A 103 -27.56 -14.71 -29.27
#